data_AF-A0A8S2SIN0-F1
#
_entry.id   AF-A0A8S2SIN0-F1
#
_cell.length_a   1.000
_cell.length_b   1.000
_cell.length_c   1.000
_cell.angle_alpha   90.00
_cell.angle_beta   90.00
_cell.angle_gamma   90.00
#
_symmetry.space_group_name_H-M   'P 1'
#
loop_
_entity.id
_entity.type
_entity.pdbx_description
1 polymer ?
#
loop_
_entity_poly.entity_id
_entity_poly.type
_entity_poly.pdbx_seq_one_letter_code
_entity_poly.pdbx_strand_id
1 'polypeptide(L)'
;MYSKNSREKSLNDFERQEFVRSSERNIEKKQVKIQRRQPDPKVPGFLAVHFGSTSFLVSLSLYAIIAIFQFVVGLVYIGQCPVQKLIPVYMIVSGACGLALVIVGILIFLSLSTRSACVLISILVPIYILLLLFAVIWFFMGNVWVFEVKLKVAFFDPELIEYCHGLLYKFAFFLIITTYVYTILAILLSVTAGGKGKK
;
A
#
# COMPACT_ATOMS: atom_id res chain seq x y z
N MET A 1 18.48 37.16 60.99
CA MET A 1 17.23 36.44 60.67
C MET A 1 17.07 36.12 59.17
N TYR A 2 17.47 37.01 58.26
CA TYR A 2 17.29 36.86 56.81
C TYR A 2 17.99 35.64 56.16
N SER A 3 19.18 35.26 56.63
CA SER A 3 19.98 34.14 56.08
C SER A 3 19.41 32.74 56.33
N LYS A 4 18.61 32.56 57.40
CA LYS A 4 18.07 31.24 57.78
C LYS A 4 16.87 30.87 56.89
N ASN A 5 15.99 31.85 56.64
CA ASN A 5 14.81 31.72 55.78
C ASN A 5 15.18 31.43 54.30
N SER A 6 16.28 32.02 53.81
CA SER A 6 16.78 31.77 52.45
C SER A 6 17.31 30.34 52.27
N ARG A 7 18.00 29.80 53.29
CA ARG A 7 18.50 28.41 53.27
C ARG A 7 17.38 27.39 53.35
N GLU A 8 16.38 27.63 54.20
CA GLU A 8 15.22 26.75 54.34
C GLU A 8 14.38 26.70 53.06
N LYS A 9 14.21 27.85 52.39
CA LYS A 9 13.58 27.91 51.07
C LYS A 9 14.34 27.10 50.02
N SER A 10 15.68 27.21 49.98
CA SER A 10 16.51 26.46 49.04
C SER A 10 16.47 24.94 49.27
N LEU A 11 16.33 24.50 50.52
CA LEU A 11 16.23 23.07 50.86
C LEU A 11 14.90 22.47 50.39
N ASN A 12 13.79 23.19 50.62
CA ASN A 12 12.45 22.79 50.21
C ASN A 12 12.30 22.73 48.67
N ASP A 13 12.97 23.64 47.95
CA ASP A 13 12.98 23.65 46.49
C ASP A 13 13.77 22.44 45.92
N PHE A 14 14.85 22.03 46.59
CA PHE A 14 15.63 20.85 46.20
C PHE A 14 14.85 19.54 46.39
N GLU A 15 14.19 19.35 47.54
CA GLU A 15 13.35 18.17 47.79
C GLU A 15 12.17 18.07 46.80
N ARG A 16 11.56 19.22 46.46
CA ARG A 16 10.51 19.28 45.44
C ARG A 16 11.03 18.83 44.08
N GLN A 17 12.24 19.23 43.69
CA GLN A 17 12.85 18.81 42.43
C GLN A 17 13.17 17.30 42.40
N GLU A 18 13.66 16.73 43.49
CA GLU A 18 13.92 15.28 43.56
C GLU A 18 12.64 14.45 43.49
N PHE A 19 11.56 14.91 44.14
CA PHE A 19 10.25 14.27 44.05
C PHE A 19 9.72 14.27 42.61
N VAL A 20 9.79 15.41 41.92
CA VAL A 20 9.39 15.53 40.50
C VAL A 20 10.20 14.57 39.63
N ARG A 21 11.53 14.56 39.76
CA ARG A 21 12.42 13.68 38.98
C ARG A 21 12.19 12.19 39.26
N SER A 22 11.79 11.83 40.49
CA SER A 22 11.41 10.47 40.85
C SER A 22 10.09 10.06 40.19
N SER A 23 9.11 10.96 40.17
CA SER A 23 7.81 10.74 39.51
C SER A 23 7.97 10.57 37.99
N GLU A 24 8.77 11.40 37.33
CA GLU A 24 9.05 11.29 35.88
C GLU A 24 9.68 9.95 35.52
N ARG A 25 10.69 9.51 36.28
CA ARG A 25 11.30 8.17 36.09
C ARG A 25 10.31 7.03 36.27
N ASN A 26 9.36 7.16 37.18
CA ASN A 26 8.31 6.17 37.39
C ASN A 26 7.29 6.16 36.24
N ILE A 27 6.98 7.32 35.68
CA ILE A 27 6.12 7.45 34.50
C ILE A 27 6.81 6.84 33.28
N GLU A 28 8.08 7.15 33.01
CA GLU A 28 8.86 6.55 31.91
C GLU A 28 8.92 5.02 32.02
N LYS A 29 9.23 4.51 33.22
CA LYS A 29 9.25 3.06 33.46
C LYS A 29 7.89 2.42 33.23
N LYS A 30 6.79 3.10 33.58
CA LYS A 30 5.43 2.62 33.29
C LYS A 30 5.14 2.62 31.79
N GLN A 31 5.51 3.69 31.07
CA GLN A 31 5.33 3.79 29.61
C GLN A 31 6.10 2.67 28.87
N VAL A 32 7.36 2.44 29.23
CA VAL A 32 8.19 1.36 28.66
C VAL A 32 7.61 -0.03 28.95
N LYS A 33 7.03 -0.23 30.15
CA LYS A 33 6.45 -1.52 30.54
C LYS A 33 5.11 -1.80 29.85
N ILE A 34 4.34 -0.76 29.55
CA ILE A 34 3.12 -0.84 28.71
C ILE A 34 3.51 -1.12 27.26
N GLN A 35 4.54 -0.46 26.75
CA GLN A 35 5.08 -0.67 25.39
C GLN A 35 5.57 -2.12 25.19
N ARG A 36 6.25 -2.72 26.18
CA ARG A 36 6.74 -4.11 26.12
C ARG A 36 5.67 -5.18 26.26
N ARG A 37 4.45 -4.83 26.66
CA ARG A 37 3.36 -5.80 26.86
C ARG A 37 2.45 -5.92 25.63
N GLN A 38 2.70 -5.13 24.59
CA GLN A 38 2.02 -5.30 23.31
C GLN A 38 2.62 -6.53 22.61
N PRO A 39 1.81 -7.57 22.31
CA PRO A 39 2.29 -8.73 21.58
C PRO A 39 2.71 -8.28 20.18
N ASP A 40 3.93 -8.60 19.80
CA ASP A 40 4.42 -8.35 18.43
C ASP A 40 3.40 -8.96 17.45
N PRO A 41 2.88 -8.18 16.48
CA PRO A 41 2.02 -8.76 15.47
C PRO A 41 2.82 -9.86 14.79
N LYS A 42 2.28 -11.08 14.75
CA LYS A 42 2.88 -12.23 14.05
C LYS A 42 2.79 -11.99 12.54
N VAL A 43 3.48 -10.95 12.06
CA VAL A 43 3.65 -10.69 10.63
C VAL A 43 4.70 -11.69 10.15
N PRO A 44 4.40 -12.57 9.18
CA PRO A 44 5.40 -13.48 8.64
C PRO A 44 6.59 -12.67 8.12
N GLY A 45 7.81 -13.12 8.40
CA GLY A 45 9.04 -12.34 8.20
C GLY A 45 9.23 -11.76 6.80
N PHE A 46 8.67 -12.40 5.77
CA PHE A 46 8.67 -11.90 4.40
C PHE A 46 7.82 -10.62 4.20
N LEU A 47 6.69 -10.49 4.90
CA LEU A 47 5.85 -9.29 4.87
C LEU A 47 6.50 -8.14 5.63
N ALA A 48 7.18 -8.41 6.75
CA ALA A 48 7.88 -7.38 7.52
C ALA A 48 9.01 -6.70 6.73
N VAL A 49 9.71 -7.44 5.87
CA VAL A 49 10.77 -6.90 4.98
C VAL A 49 10.18 -6.01 3.88
N HIS A 50 9.02 -6.38 3.32
CA HIS A 50 8.34 -5.56 2.32
C HIS A 50 7.75 -4.27 2.90
N PHE A 51 7.09 -4.32 4.05
CA PHE A 51 6.40 -3.14 4.62
C PHE A 51 7.32 -2.17 5.38
N GLY A 52 8.55 -2.56 5.75
CA GLY A 52 9.47 -1.73 6.54
C GLY A 52 10.41 -0.81 5.75
N SER A 53 10.41 -0.89 4.41
CA SER A 53 11.39 -0.20 3.55
C SER A 53 10.80 1.02 2.86
N THR A 54 11.58 2.09 2.71
CA THR A 54 11.25 3.27 1.88
C THR A 54 10.89 2.89 0.43
N SER A 55 11.41 1.77 -0.07
CA SER A 55 11.08 1.22 -1.38
C SER A 55 9.59 0.88 -1.54
N PHE A 56 8.91 0.51 -0.46
CA PHE A 56 7.48 0.17 -0.49
C PHE A 56 6.61 1.38 -0.79
N LEU A 57 6.88 2.52 -0.14
CA LEU A 57 6.16 3.77 -0.39
C LEU A 57 6.36 4.27 -1.82
N VAL A 58 7.59 4.20 -2.34
CA VAL A 58 7.88 4.60 -3.73
C VAL A 58 7.08 3.73 -4.70
N SER A 59 7.04 2.41 -4.46
CA SER A 59 6.28 1.48 -5.29
C SER A 59 4.78 1.76 -5.26
N LEU A 60 4.22 2.04 -4.07
CA LEU A 60 2.81 2.39 -3.90
C LEU A 60 2.45 3.70 -4.60
N SER A 61 3.30 4.72 -4.52
CA SER A 61 3.07 6.00 -5.19
C SER A 61 3.04 5.86 -6.71
N LEU A 62 3.97 5.09 -7.29
CA LEU A 62 3.98 4.80 -8.73
C LEU A 62 2.72 4.01 -9.14
N TYR A 63 2.32 3.03 -8.34
CA TYR A 63 1.11 2.25 -8.60
C TYR A 63 -0.16 3.10 -8.48
N ALA A 64 -0.20 4.07 -7.55
CA ALA A 64 -1.32 4.99 -7.39
C ALA A 64 -1.55 5.81 -8.67
N ILE A 65 -0.49 6.31 -9.28
CA ILE A 65 -0.59 7.06 -10.55
C ILE A 65 -1.26 6.18 -11.62
N ILE A 66 -0.78 4.94 -11.78
CA ILE A 66 -1.34 3.98 -12.75
C ILE A 66 -2.82 3.70 -12.45
N ALA A 67 -3.17 3.46 -11.18
CA ALA A 67 -4.54 3.15 -10.77
C ALA A 67 -5.51 4.32 -11.03
N ILE A 68 -5.08 5.56 -10.82
CA ILE A 68 -5.86 6.76 -11.16
C ILE A 68 -6.10 6.80 -12.67
N PHE A 69 -5.07 6.60 -13.49
CA PHE A 69 -5.24 6.58 -14.95
C PHE A 69 -6.19 5.46 -15.41
N GLN A 70 -6.08 4.25 -14.86
CA GLN A 70 -7.00 3.15 -15.13
C GLN A 70 -8.45 3.53 -14.83
N PHE A 71 -8.68 4.13 -13.66
CA PHE A 71 -10.02 4.54 -13.25
C PHE A 71 -10.58 5.63 -14.17
N VAL A 72 -9.80 6.69 -14.44
CA VAL A 72 -10.23 7.83 -15.26
C VAL A 72 -10.47 7.41 -16.72
N VAL A 73 -9.53 6.70 -17.34
CA VAL A 73 -9.67 6.25 -18.73
C VAL A 73 -10.87 5.30 -18.85
N GLY A 74 -11.05 4.38 -17.91
CA GLY A 74 -12.21 3.49 -17.89
C GLY A 74 -13.55 4.23 -17.82
N LEU A 75 -13.65 5.24 -16.95
CA LEU A 75 -14.87 6.06 -16.81
C LEU A 75 -15.16 6.92 -18.03
N VAL A 76 -14.14 7.62 -18.55
CA VAL A 76 -14.28 8.53 -19.70
C VAL A 76 -14.76 7.77 -20.95
N TYR A 77 -14.29 6.52 -21.12
CA TYR A 77 -14.56 5.72 -22.32
C TYR A 77 -15.52 4.55 -22.09
N ILE A 78 -16.35 4.58 -21.03
CA ILE A 78 -17.22 3.46 -20.63
C ILE A 78 -18.20 3.00 -21.73
N GLY A 79 -18.64 3.92 -22.60
CA GLY A 79 -19.53 3.65 -23.73
C GLY A 79 -18.84 3.56 -25.09
N GLN A 80 -17.52 3.76 -25.17
CA GLN A 80 -16.80 3.91 -26.44
C GLN A 80 -16.04 2.64 -26.86
N CYS A 81 -16.57 1.46 -26.50
CA CYS A 81 -16.02 0.16 -26.88
C CYS A 81 -17.14 -0.88 -27.08
N PRO A 82 -17.97 -0.73 -28.13
CA PRO A 82 -19.06 -1.66 -28.43
C PRO A 82 -18.57 -3.09 -28.67
N VAL A 83 -17.36 -3.27 -29.22
CA VAL A 83 -16.79 -4.60 -29.50
C VAL A 83 -16.61 -5.45 -28.26
N GLN A 84 -16.33 -4.83 -27.11
CA GLN A 84 -16.22 -5.51 -25.83
C GLN A 84 -16.44 -4.54 -24.66
N LYS A 85 -17.68 -4.53 -24.16
CA LYS A 85 -18.11 -3.66 -23.04
C LYS A 85 -17.39 -3.97 -21.72
N LEU A 86 -16.74 -5.12 -21.61
CA LEU A 86 -16.00 -5.54 -20.41
C LEU A 86 -14.62 -4.90 -20.30
N ILE A 87 -14.03 -4.39 -21.38
CA ILE A 87 -12.72 -3.70 -21.34
C ILE A 87 -12.75 -2.42 -20.49
N PRO A 88 -13.70 -1.48 -20.66
CA PRO A 88 -13.77 -0.32 -19.77
C PRO A 88 -14.11 -0.71 -18.33
N VAL A 89 -14.98 -1.71 -18.11
CA VAL A 89 -15.30 -2.22 -16.76
C VAL A 89 -14.06 -2.80 -16.08
N TYR A 90 -13.24 -3.55 -16.84
CA TYR A 90 -11.95 -4.05 -16.38
C TYR A 90 -11.06 -2.93 -15.84
N MET A 91 -10.89 -1.86 -16.61
CA MET A 91 -10.09 -0.70 -16.24
C MET A 91 -10.63 0.00 -14.98
N ILE A 92 -11.94 0.20 -14.88
CA ILE A 92 -12.58 0.86 -13.73
C ILE A 92 -12.36 0.04 -12.46
N VAL A 93 -12.69 -1.25 -12.49
CA VAL A 93 -12.60 -2.12 -11.31
C VAL A 93 -11.14 -2.31 -10.90
N SER A 94 -10.21 -2.50 -11.85
CA SER A 94 -8.78 -2.58 -11.53
C SER A 94 -8.25 -1.28 -10.93
N GLY A 95 -8.68 -0.12 -11.44
CA GLY A 95 -8.29 1.18 -10.91
C GLY A 95 -8.84 1.42 -9.50
N ALA A 96 -10.13 1.15 -9.27
CA ALA A 96 -10.75 1.32 -7.96
C ALA A 96 -10.16 0.38 -6.89
N CYS A 97 -10.00 -0.90 -7.21
CA CYS A 97 -9.36 -1.87 -6.30
C CYS A 97 -7.88 -1.56 -6.10
N GLY A 98 -7.18 -1.07 -7.13
CA GLY A 98 -5.79 -0.62 -7.04
C GLY A 98 -5.63 0.57 -6.10
N LEU A 99 -6.54 1.55 -6.16
CA LEU A 99 -6.57 2.69 -5.22
C LEU A 99 -6.86 2.22 -3.79
N ALA A 100 -7.81 1.31 -3.60
CA ALA A 100 -8.07 0.71 -2.29
C ALA A 100 -6.82 0.00 -1.74
N LEU A 101 -6.10 -0.74 -2.58
CA LEU A 101 -4.83 -1.40 -2.23
C LEU A 101 -3.78 -0.37 -1.79
N VAL A 102 -3.64 0.74 -2.51
CA VAL A 102 -2.73 1.83 -2.12
C VAL A 102 -3.09 2.41 -0.76
N ILE A 103 -4.36 2.76 -0.56
CA ILE A 103 -4.85 3.34 0.70
C ILE A 103 -4.58 2.38 1.87
N VAL A 104 -4.99 1.12 1.74
CA VAL A 104 -4.77 0.10 2.77
C VAL A 104 -3.26 -0.11 3.01
N GLY A 105 -2.45 -0.15 1.96
CA GLY A 105 -1.00 -0.28 2.06
C GLY A 105 -0.33 0.88 2.81
N ILE A 106 -0.75 2.12 2.54
CA ILE A 106 -0.28 3.31 3.26
C ILE A 106 -0.70 3.23 4.73
N LEU A 107 -1.96 2.86 5.02
CA LEU A 107 -2.44 2.72 6.39
C LEU A 107 -1.66 1.65 7.17
N ILE A 108 -1.33 0.52 6.53
CA ILE A 108 -0.46 -0.52 7.11
C ILE A 108 0.92 0.06 7.39
N PHE A 109 1.54 0.74 6.43
CA PHE A 109 2.86 1.36 6.59
C PHE A 109 2.88 2.36 7.76
N LEU A 110 1.92 3.28 7.80
CA LEU A 110 1.81 4.27 8.88
C LEU A 110 1.63 3.60 10.24
N SER A 111 0.75 2.60 10.31
CA SER A 111 0.48 1.85 11.56
C SER A 111 1.72 1.09 12.07
N LEU A 112 2.55 0.57 11.15
CA LEU A 112 3.82 -0.07 11.48
C LEU A 112 4.87 0.96 11.91
N SER A 113 4.93 2.12 11.24
CA SER A 113 5.86 3.21 11.53
C SER A 113 5.60 3.84 12.90
N THR A 114 4.34 4.00 13.30
CA THR A 114 3.97 4.61 14.58
C THR A 114 3.91 3.61 15.73
N ARG A 115 4.04 2.30 15.45
CA ARG A 115 3.89 1.19 16.41
C ARG A 115 2.63 1.28 17.29
N SER A 116 1.58 1.95 16.81
CA SER A 116 0.47 2.40 17.67
C SER A 116 -0.89 1.77 17.38
N ALA A 117 -0.99 0.76 16.51
CA ALA A 117 -2.30 0.20 16.13
C ALA A 117 -2.29 -1.30 15.77
N CYS A 118 -1.93 -2.18 16.72
CA CYS A 118 -1.89 -3.64 16.50
C CYS A 118 -3.24 -4.21 16.02
N VAL A 119 -4.36 -3.73 16.56
CA VAL A 119 -5.71 -4.17 16.14
C VAL A 119 -6.00 -3.78 14.69
N LEU A 120 -5.65 -2.55 14.30
CA LEU A 120 -5.86 -2.07 12.93
C LEU A 120 -5.01 -2.88 11.93
N ILE A 121 -3.75 -3.17 12.26
CA ILE A 121 -2.88 -4.03 11.44
C ILE A 121 -3.49 -5.42 11.27
N SER A 122 -4.02 -6.01 12.34
CA SER A 122 -4.67 -7.33 12.29
C SER A 122 -5.88 -7.38 11.35
N ILE A 123 -6.52 -6.23 11.07
CA ILE A 123 -7.67 -6.12 10.16
C ILE A 123 -7.22 -5.71 8.75
N LEU A 124 -6.29 -4.76 8.62
CA LEU A 124 -5.87 -4.24 7.32
C LEU A 124 -5.04 -5.24 6.52
N VAL A 125 -4.19 -6.04 7.17
CA VAL A 125 -3.36 -7.05 6.48
C VAL A 125 -4.21 -8.09 5.72
N PRO A 126 -5.22 -8.75 6.32
CA PRO A 126 -6.04 -9.68 5.57
C PRO A 126 -6.84 -8.99 4.45
N ILE A 127 -7.31 -7.76 4.65
CA ILE A 127 -7.97 -6.97 3.60
C ILE A 127 -7.01 -6.72 2.42
N TYR A 128 -5.77 -6.34 2.71
CA TYR A 128 -4.74 -6.14 1.70
C TYR A 128 -4.46 -7.42 0.90
N ILE A 129 -4.35 -8.56 1.58
CA ILE A 129 -4.16 -9.88 0.94
C ILE A 129 -5.37 -10.23 0.06
N LEU A 130 -6.59 -9.99 0.55
CA LEU A 130 -7.80 -10.26 -0.22
C LEU A 130 -7.87 -9.40 -1.50
N LEU A 131 -7.53 -8.11 -1.40
CA LEU A 131 -7.44 -7.21 -2.54
C LEU A 131 -6.38 -7.68 -3.56
N LEU A 132 -5.23 -8.17 -3.10
CA LEU A 132 -4.20 -8.75 -3.97
C LEU A 132 -4.71 -10.00 -4.70
N LEU A 133 -5.36 -10.92 -3.99
CA LEU A 133 -5.93 -12.13 -4.60
C LEU A 133 -6.99 -11.78 -5.65
N PHE A 134 -7.88 -10.84 -5.31
CA PHE A 134 -8.85 -10.31 -6.26
C PHE A 134 -8.17 -9.70 -7.48
N ALA A 135 -7.13 -8.88 -7.29
CA ALA A 135 -6.40 -8.25 -8.39
C ALA A 135 -5.75 -9.28 -9.33
N VAL A 136 -5.22 -10.38 -8.81
CA VAL A 136 -4.67 -11.48 -9.62
C VAL A 136 -5.75 -12.12 -10.48
N ILE A 137 -6.89 -12.47 -9.88
CA ILE A 137 -8.02 -13.09 -10.60
C ILE A 137 -8.55 -12.12 -11.67
N TRP A 138 -8.73 -10.85 -11.31
CA TRP A 138 -9.21 -9.82 -12.22
C TRP A 138 -8.25 -9.55 -13.38
N PHE A 139 -6.93 -9.64 -13.14
CA PHE A 139 -5.92 -9.54 -14.19
C PHE A 139 -6.12 -10.62 -15.25
N PHE A 140 -6.32 -11.88 -14.86
CA PHE A 140 -6.59 -12.96 -15.83
C PHE A 140 -7.86 -12.71 -16.65
N MET A 141 -8.93 -12.23 -16.01
CA MET A 141 -10.15 -11.83 -16.74
C MET A 141 -9.88 -10.72 -17.77
N GLY A 142 -9.12 -9.69 -17.38
CA GLY A 142 -8.71 -8.61 -18.28
C GLY A 142 -7.93 -9.11 -19.50
N ASN A 143 -7.04 -10.08 -19.32
CA ASN A 143 -6.32 -10.71 -20.42
C ASN A 143 -7.30 -11.32 -21.43
N VAL A 144 -8.26 -12.13 -20.96
CA VAL A 144 -9.26 -12.76 -21.84
C VAL A 144 -9.99 -11.68 -22.65
N TRP A 145 -10.53 -10.65 -22.00
CA TRP A 145 -11.33 -9.63 -22.68
C TRP A 145 -10.55 -8.78 -23.67
N VAL A 146 -9.30 -8.42 -23.35
CA VAL A 146 -8.46 -7.60 -24.24
C VAL A 146 -7.95 -8.42 -25.42
N PHE A 147 -7.50 -9.66 -25.20
CA PHE A 147 -6.96 -10.50 -26.28
C PHE A 147 -8.03 -11.08 -27.19
N GLU A 148 -9.25 -11.32 -26.69
CA GLU A 148 -10.38 -11.84 -27.49
C GLU A 148 -10.69 -10.95 -28.70
N VAL A 149 -10.55 -9.63 -28.58
CA VAL A 149 -10.94 -8.69 -29.63
C VAL A 149 -9.76 -8.16 -30.45
N LYS A 150 -8.54 -8.58 -30.14
CA LYS A 150 -7.31 -8.05 -30.75
C LYS A 150 -7.27 -8.12 -32.28
N LEU A 151 -7.82 -9.19 -32.87
CA LEU A 151 -7.78 -9.42 -34.33
C LEU A 151 -8.91 -8.72 -35.10
N LYS A 152 -9.95 -8.26 -34.41
CA LYS A 152 -11.16 -7.66 -35.03
C LYS A 152 -11.36 -6.19 -34.68
N VAL A 153 -10.63 -5.64 -33.71
CA VAL A 153 -10.87 -4.27 -33.22
C VAL A 153 -10.57 -3.21 -34.29
N ALA A 154 -11.53 -2.31 -34.51
CA ALA A 154 -11.39 -1.11 -35.33
C ALA A 154 -11.25 0.14 -34.45
N PHE A 155 -10.43 1.11 -34.87
CA PHE A 155 -10.14 2.31 -34.06
C PHE A 155 -10.65 3.62 -34.67
N PHE A 156 -11.09 3.61 -35.94
CA PHE A 156 -11.36 4.83 -36.70
C PHE A 156 -12.85 5.12 -36.87
N ASP A 157 -13.69 4.08 -36.98
CA ASP A 157 -15.12 4.24 -37.29
C ASP A 157 -16.01 3.94 -36.08
N PRO A 158 -16.53 4.94 -35.36
CA PRO A 158 -17.32 4.75 -34.13
C PRO A 158 -18.69 4.08 -34.36
N GLU A 159 -19.17 4.04 -35.61
CA GLU A 159 -20.43 3.38 -35.98
C GLU A 159 -20.28 1.86 -36.11
N LEU A 160 -19.05 1.35 -36.21
CA LEU A 160 -18.80 -0.08 -36.39
C LEU A 160 -18.99 -0.83 -35.06
N ILE A 161 -19.62 -2.01 -35.11
CA ILE A 161 -19.79 -2.88 -33.93
C ILE A 161 -18.42 -3.31 -33.37
N GLU A 162 -17.41 -3.39 -34.24
CA GLU A 162 -16.05 -3.77 -33.90
C GLU A 162 -15.20 -2.60 -33.39
N TYR A 163 -15.79 -1.40 -33.26
CA TYR A 163 -15.11 -0.22 -32.77
C TYR A 163 -14.69 -0.36 -31.30
N CYS A 164 -13.51 0.18 -30.99
CA CYS A 164 -13.12 0.53 -29.64
C CYS A 164 -12.23 1.75 -29.64
N HIS A 165 -12.44 2.67 -28.70
CA HIS A 165 -11.64 3.89 -28.61
C HIS A 165 -10.16 3.54 -28.41
N GLY A 166 -9.31 4.08 -29.29
CA GLY A 166 -7.90 3.70 -29.36
C GLY A 166 -7.13 3.91 -28.05
N LEU A 167 -7.41 5.00 -27.32
CA LEU A 167 -6.76 5.24 -26.02
C LEU A 167 -7.14 4.17 -24.99
N LEU A 168 -8.43 3.78 -24.92
CA LEU A 168 -8.91 2.80 -23.95
C LEU A 168 -8.29 1.42 -24.21
N TYR A 169 -8.39 0.94 -25.45
CA TYR A 169 -7.86 -0.37 -25.82
C TYR A 169 -6.33 -0.43 -25.72
N LYS A 170 -5.62 0.56 -26.28
CA LYS A 170 -4.15 0.58 -26.23
C LYS A 170 -3.66 0.67 -24.80
N PHE A 171 -4.27 1.51 -23.97
CA PHE A 171 -3.89 1.62 -22.56
C PHE A 171 -4.10 0.30 -21.81
N ALA A 172 -5.26 -0.34 -21.97
CA ALA A 172 -5.51 -1.66 -21.39
C ALA A 172 -4.47 -2.71 -21.82
N PHE A 173 -4.15 -2.74 -23.11
CA PHE A 173 -3.13 -3.63 -23.66
C PHE A 173 -1.73 -3.34 -23.11
N PHE A 174 -1.31 -2.07 -23.10
CA PHE A 174 -0.01 -1.66 -22.57
C PHE A 174 0.13 -2.03 -21.09
N LEU A 175 -0.90 -1.83 -20.28
CA LEU A 175 -0.88 -2.20 -18.87
C LEU A 175 -0.66 -3.69 -18.67
N ILE A 176 -1.35 -4.53 -19.43
CA ILE A 176 -1.16 -5.99 -19.38
C ILE A 176 0.30 -6.35 -19.69
N ILE A 177 0.86 -5.81 -20.76
CA ILE A 177 2.25 -6.05 -21.14
C ILE A 177 3.23 -5.56 -20.06
N THR A 178 3.03 -4.36 -19.52
CA THR A 178 3.86 -3.82 -18.44
C THR A 178 3.80 -4.68 -17.19
N THR A 179 2.63 -5.20 -16.82
CA THR A 179 2.50 -6.14 -15.69
C THR A 179 3.29 -7.43 -15.96
N TYR A 180 3.22 -8.00 -17.16
CA TYR A 180 4.05 -9.16 -17.49
C TYR A 180 5.55 -8.88 -17.37
N VAL A 181 6.03 -7.77 -17.93
CA VAL A 181 7.45 -7.38 -17.81
C VAL A 181 7.86 -7.22 -16.35
N TYR A 182 7.06 -6.51 -15.54
CA TYR A 182 7.36 -6.31 -14.13
C TYR A 182 7.38 -7.62 -13.33
N THR A 183 6.41 -8.50 -13.54
CA THR A 183 6.35 -9.81 -12.85
C THR A 183 7.55 -10.69 -13.22
N ILE A 184 7.93 -10.76 -14.50
CA ILE A 184 9.12 -11.49 -14.95
C ILE A 184 10.39 -10.91 -14.30
N LEU A 185 10.55 -9.58 -14.32
CA LEU A 185 11.69 -8.92 -13.68
C LEU A 185 11.75 -9.19 -12.17
N ALA A 186 10.61 -9.12 -11.47
CA ALA A 186 10.54 -9.41 -10.04
C ALA A 186 10.94 -10.85 -9.71
N ILE A 187 10.53 -11.82 -10.53
CA ILE A 187 10.94 -13.23 -10.40
C ILE A 187 12.45 -13.39 -10.61
N LEU A 188 13.00 -12.79 -11.68
CA LEU A 188 14.44 -12.85 -11.98
C LEU A 188 15.29 -12.23 -10.86
N LEU A 189 14.87 -11.09 -10.32
CA LEU A 189 15.54 -10.45 -9.19
C LEU A 189 15.46 -11.31 -7.92
N SER A 190 14.33 -11.95 -7.67
CA SER A 190 14.15 -12.85 -6.52
C SER A 190 15.06 -14.09 -6.61
N VAL A 191 15.17 -14.69 -7.80
CA VAL A 191 16.05 -15.85 -8.05
C VAL A 191 17.52 -15.47 -7.91
N THR A 192 17.94 -14.33 -8.47
CA THR A 192 19.34 -13.87 -8.40
C THR A 192 19.75 -13.40 -7.00
N ALA A 193 18.82 -12.84 -6.22
CA ALA A 193 19.05 -12.48 -4.82
C ALA A 193 19.17 -13.73 -3.92
N GLY A 194 18.33 -14.75 -4.14
CA GLY A 194 18.40 -16.03 -3.42
C GLY A 194 19.70 -16.81 -3.67
N GLY A 195 20.34 -16.61 -4.82
CA GLY A 195 21.64 -17.23 -5.14
C GLY A 195 22.84 -16.64 -4.41
N LYS A 196 22.74 -15.41 -3.87
CA LYS A 196 23.87 -14.73 -3.20
C LYS A 196 24.04 -15.07 -1.72
N GLY A 197 23.08 -15.74 -1.09
CA GLY A 197 23.12 -16.14 0.33
C GLY A 197 23.70 -17.53 0.62
N LYS A 198 24.32 -18.18 -0.38
CA LYS A 198 24.85 -19.56 -0.31
C LYS A 198 26.37 -19.64 -0.58
N LYS A 199 27.13 -18.62 -0.20
CA LYS A 199 28.60 -18.65 -0.19
C LYS A 199 29.12 -18.32 1.19
#